data_AF-A0A161MEE6-F1
#
_entry.id   AF-A0A161MEE6-F1
#
_cell.length_a   1.000
_cell.length_b   1.000
_cell.length_c   1.000
_cell.angle_alpha   90.00
_cell.angle_beta   90.00
_cell.angle_gamma   90.00
#
_symmetry.space_group_name_H-M   'P 1'
#
loop_
_entity.id
_entity.type
_entity.pdbx_description
1 polymer ?
#
loop_
_entity_poly.entity_id
_entity_poly.type
_entity_poly.pdbx_seq_one_letter_code
_entity_poly.pdbx_strand_id
1 'polypeptide(L)'
;CLSSKAEVMQQCANETAQKYQKDITTDGPSISFNETECMEFNEIQKCIVNHLEGCKEPTPANIMNSLFEFVIKRTPCSKYLNKAGSTSLQHTILSFLLPAFAIVISKTLTKYH
;
A
#
# COMPACT_ATOMS: atom_id res chain seq x y z
N CYS A 1 -13.03 -2.92 21.60
CA CYS A 1 -13.06 -3.06 20.14
C CYS A 1 -12.00 -4.03 19.65
N LEU A 2 -10.72 -3.81 19.98
CA LEU A 2 -9.63 -4.70 19.54
C LEU A 2 -9.92 -6.19 19.82
N SER A 3 -10.31 -6.52 21.06
CA SER A 3 -10.62 -7.90 21.46
C SER A 3 -11.80 -8.50 20.70
N SER A 4 -12.84 -7.72 20.37
CA SER A 4 -14.00 -8.20 19.61
C SER A 4 -13.71 -8.41 18.12
N LYS A 5 -12.51 -8.07 17.66
CA LYS A 5 -12.05 -8.28 16.27
C LYS A 5 -10.93 -9.32 16.19
N ALA A 6 -10.63 -10.04 17.27
CA ALA A 6 -9.55 -11.03 17.30
C ALA A 6 -9.72 -12.14 16.24
N GLU A 7 -10.93 -12.65 16.06
CA GLU A 7 -11.23 -13.65 15.02
C GLU A 7 -10.97 -13.11 13.61
N VAL A 8 -11.33 -11.85 13.38
CA VAL A 8 -11.08 -11.17 12.10
C VAL A 8 -9.58 -11.01 11.83
N MET A 9 -8.78 -10.74 12.87
CA MET A 9 -7.32 -10.69 12.71
C MET A 9 -6.74 -12.06 12.32
N GLN A 10 -7.26 -13.13 12.90
CA GLN A 10 -6.88 -14.49 12.53
C GLN A 10 -7.30 -14.80 11.09
N GLN A 11 -8.47 -14.31 10.67
CA GLN A 11 -8.96 -14.43 9.31
C GLN A 11 -8.07 -13.68 8.31
N CYS A 12 -7.67 -12.43 8.60
CA CYS A 12 -6.71 -11.67 7.81
C CYS A 12 -5.40 -12.45 7.58
N ALA A 13 -4.90 -13.11 8.63
CA ALA A 13 -3.71 -13.95 8.51
C ALA A 13 -3.95 -15.18 7.64
N ASN A 14 -5.04 -15.92 7.86
CA ASN A 14 -5.36 -17.13 7.11
C ASN A 14 -5.62 -16.87 5.61
N GLU A 15 -6.26 -15.76 5.28
CA GLU A 15 -6.58 -15.39 3.89
C GLU A 15 -5.33 -14.96 3.12
N THR A 16 -4.38 -14.31 3.81
CA THR A 16 -3.16 -13.80 3.20
C THR A 16 -2.05 -14.85 3.13
N ALA A 17 -1.97 -15.71 4.14
CA ALA A 17 -0.89 -16.66 4.29
C ALA A 17 -1.20 -18.00 3.61
N GLN A 18 -0.93 -18.12 2.31
CA GLN A 18 -0.94 -19.43 1.65
C GLN A 18 0.21 -20.34 2.14
N LYS A 19 1.22 -19.80 2.85
CA LYS A 19 2.46 -20.50 3.19
C LYS A 19 2.89 -20.46 4.67
N TYR A 20 2.12 -19.83 5.58
CA TYR A 20 2.45 -19.85 7.02
C TYR A 20 2.14 -21.18 7.71
N GLN A 21 1.71 -22.21 6.99
CA GLN A 21 1.79 -23.60 7.45
C GLN A 21 3.23 -24.15 7.32
N LYS A 22 4.24 -23.33 7.62
CA LYS A 22 5.64 -23.75 7.58
C LYS A 22 5.98 -24.38 8.91
N ASP A 23 6.53 -25.60 8.83
CA ASP A 23 6.81 -26.50 9.94
C ASP A 23 7.27 -25.78 11.20
N ILE A 24 6.47 -25.89 12.26
CA ILE A 24 6.92 -25.61 13.62
C ILE A 24 7.95 -26.69 13.94
N THR A 25 9.21 -26.43 13.60
CA THR A 25 10.32 -27.25 14.05
C THR A 25 10.46 -27.12 15.56
N THR A 26 11.16 -28.07 16.20
CA THR A 26 11.43 -28.06 17.65
C THR A 26 12.13 -26.78 18.15
N ASP A 27 12.68 -25.97 17.24
CA ASP A 27 13.37 -24.71 17.52
C ASP A 27 12.50 -23.44 17.35
N GLY A 28 11.20 -23.61 17.07
CA GLY A 28 10.23 -22.51 16.86
C GLY A 28 9.91 -22.24 15.38
N PRO A 29 8.97 -21.32 15.09
CA PRO A 29 8.59 -20.99 13.72
C PRO A 29 9.74 -20.30 12.98
N SER A 30 10.18 -20.89 11.87
CA SER A 30 11.17 -20.27 10.98
C SER A 30 10.53 -19.16 10.14
N ILE A 31 10.48 -17.95 10.68
CA ILE A 31 9.97 -16.77 9.97
C ILE A 31 11.06 -16.28 9.01
N SER A 32 10.87 -16.48 7.71
CA SER A 32 11.67 -15.84 6.68
C SER A 32 11.05 -14.49 6.30
N PHE A 33 11.90 -13.50 6.04
CA PHE A 33 11.50 -12.17 5.54
C PHE A 33 11.99 -12.00 4.10
N ASN A 34 11.56 -12.88 3.19
CA ASN A 34 11.76 -12.66 1.76
C ASN A 34 10.68 -11.72 1.20
N GLU A 35 10.79 -11.39 -0.08
CA GLU A 35 9.86 -10.46 -0.74
C GLU A 35 8.39 -10.89 -0.60
N THR A 36 8.09 -12.17 -0.84
CA THR A 36 6.73 -12.71 -0.73
C THR A 36 6.18 -12.58 0.70
N GLU A 37 6.94 -13.04 1.70
CA GLU A 37 6.48 -12.97 3.10
C GLU A 37 6.31 -11.53 3.58
N CYS A 38 7.12 -10.59 3.09
CA CYS A 38 6.97 -9.18 3.39
C CYS A 38 5.76 -8.55 2.71
N MET A 39 5.44 -8.94 1.48
CA MET A 39 4.20 -8.53 0.80
C MET A 39 2.98 -9.07 1.53
N GLU A 40 2.98 -10.34 1.93
CA GLU A 40 1.93 -10.94 2.75
C GLU A 40 1.78 -10.20 4.09
N PHE A 41 2.89 -9.88 4.76
CA PHE A 41 2.85 -9.11 6.01
C PHE A 41 2.19 -7.74 5.85
N ASN A 42 2.45 -7.07 4.72
CA ASN A 42 1.84 -5.78 4.39
C ASN A 42 0.33 -5.90 4.10
N GLU A 43 -0.11 -6.98 3.45
CA GLU A 43 -1.54 -7.22 3.22
C GLU A 43 -2.28 -7.57 4.53
N ILE A 44 -1.65 -8.34 5.43
CA ILE A 44 -2.18 -8.60 6.78
C ILE A 44 -2.34 -7.29 7.55
N GLN A 45 -1.34 -6.41 7.51
CA GLN A 45 -1.42 -5.08 8.13
C GLN A 45 -2.64 -4.31 7.61
N LYS A 46 -2.79 -4.18 6.28
CA LYS A 46 -3.91 -3.45 5.67
C LYS A 46 -5.26 -4.03 6.08
N CYS A 47 -5.39 -5.36 6.05
CA CYS A 47 -6.62 -6.05 6.44
C CYS A 47 -7.00 -5.74 7.90
N ILE A 48 -6.05 -5.89 8.82
CA ILE A 48 -6.29 -5.66 10.25
C ILE A 48 -6.61 -4.18 10.52
N VAL A 49 -5.83 -3.25 9.95
CA VAL A 49 -6.05 -1.81 10.15
C VAL A 49 -7.43 -1.41 9.61
N ASN A 50 -7.81 -1.84 8.41
CA ASN A 50 -9.12 -1.58 7.82
C ASN A 50 -10.29 -2.03 8.73
N HIS A 51 -10.18 -3.21 9.35
CA HIS A 51 -11.21 -3.66 10.29
C HIS A 51 -11.26 -2.87 11.59
N LEU A 52 -10.11 -2.34 12.04
CA LEU A 52 -10.01 -1.53 13.25
C LEU A 52 -10.41 -0.07 13.01
N GLU A 53 -10.35 0.43 11.79
CA GLU A 53 -10.90 1.73 11.41
C GLU A 53 -12.43 1.77 11.57
N GLY A 54 -13.10 0.61 11.52
CA GLY A 54 -14.52 0.48 11.86
C GLY A 54 -14.83 0.59 13.37
N CYS A 55 -13.83 0.73 14.23
CA CYS A 55 -14.04 1.02 15.64
C CYS A 55 -14.45 2.49 15.83
N LYS A 56 -15.26 2.76 16.87
CA LYS A 56 -15.65 4.14 17.23
C LYS A 56 -14.44 5.05 17.50
N GLU A 57 -13.45 4.51 18.21
CA GLU A 57 -12.21 5.22 18.55
C GLU A 57 -11.11 4.83 17.55
N PRO A 58 -10.30 5.77 17.05
CA PRO A 58 -9.24 5.49 16.08
C PRO A 58 -8.00 4.83 16.71
N THR A 59 -7.88 4.89 18.04
CA THR A 59 -6.72 4.40 18.80
C THR A 59 -6.30 2.96 18.46
N PRO A 60 -7.21 1.97 18.33
CA PRO A 60 -6.81 0.60 18.00
C PRO A 60 -6.18 0.47 16.61
N ALA A 61 -6.72 1.17 15.60
CA ALA A 61 -6.19 1.16 14.25
C ALA A 61 -4.80 1.81 14.20
N ASN A 62 -4.65 2.97 14.82
CA ASN A 62 -3.38 3.71 14.82
C ASN A 62 -2.26 2.96 15.56
N ILE A 63 -2.56 2.34 16.70
CA ILE A 63 -1.57 1.53 17.44
C ILE A 63 -1.13 0.34 16.61
N MET A 64 -2.08 -0.39 16.01
CA MET A 64 -1.74 -1.56 15.20
C MET A 64 -0.96 -1.16 13.95
N ASN A 65 -1.37 -0.10 13.26
CA ASN A 65 -0.63 0.42 12.12
C ASN A 65 0.82 0.80 12.50
N SER A 66 0.99 1.51 13.61
CA SER A 66 2.32 1.90 14.13
C SER A 66 3.18 0.69 14.48
N LEU A 67 2.57 -0.37 15.04
CA LEU A 67 3.25 -1.62 15.36
C LEU A 67 3.73 -2.33 14.09
N PHE A 68 2.86 -2.48 13.09
CA PHE A 68 3.23 -3.10 11.82
C PHE A 68 4.34 -2.31 11.11
N GLU A 69 4.25 -0.98 11.08
CA GLU A 69 5.31 -0.13 10.56
C GLU A 69 6.64 -0.32 11.30
N PHE A 70 6.60 -0.44 12.63
CA PHE A 70 7.79 -0.71 13.42
C PHE A 70 8.42 -2.05 13.01
N VAL A 71 7.63 -3.11 12.90
CA VAL A 71 8.12 -4.42 12.45
C VAL A 71 8.75 -4.31 11.07
N ILE A 72 8.08 -3.68 10.10
CA ILE A 72 8.61 -3.47 8.73
C ILE A 72 9.95 -2.72 8.76
N LYS A 73 10.07 -1.68 9.59
CA LYS A 73 11.30 -0.88 9.73
C LYS A 73 12.43 -1.66 10.41
N ARG A 74 12.11 -2.64 11.26
CA ARG A 74 13.09 -3.45 12.00
C ARG A 74 13.45 -4.76 11.30
N THR A 75 12.76 -5.11 10.21
CA THR A 75 13.03 -6.30 9.40
C THR A 75 13.55 -5.91 8.01
N PRO A 76 14.05 -6.87 7.21
CA PRO A 76 14.37 -6.63 5.81
C PRO A 76 13.18 -6.21 4.94
N CYS A 77 11.93 -6.27 5.43
CA CYS A 77 10.73 -5.93 4.66
C CYS A 77 10.68 -4.50 4.16
N SER A 78 11.32 -3.56 4.87
CA SER A 78 11.50 -2.19 4.39
C SER A 78 12.11 -2.12 2.98
N LYS A 79 12.98 -3.06 2.59
CA LYS A 79 13.61 -3.08 1.26
C LYS A 79 12.63 -3.45 0.14
N TYR A 80 11.65 -4.28 0.44
CA TYR A 80 10.68 -4.79 -0.54
C TYR A 80 9.46 -3.85 -0.66
N LEU A 81 8.95 -3.35 0.46
CA LEU A 81 7.72 -2.56 0.50
C LEU A 81 7.89 -1.12 0.00
N ASN A 82 9.09 -0.53 0.14
CA ASN A 82 9.37 0.80 -0.41
C ASN A 82 9.39 0.84 -1.96
N LYS A 83 9.59 -0.30 -2.63
CA LYS A 83 9.52 -0.39 -4.10
C LYS A 83 8.08 -0.37 -4.62
N ALA A 84 7.14 -0.96 -3.89
CA ALA A 84 5.74 -1.05 -4.31
C ALA A 84 4.97 0.29 -4.16
N GLY A 85 5.44 1.20 -3.31
CA GLY A 85 4.83 2.51 -3.08
C GLY A 85 5.20 3.62 -4.07
N SER A 86 6.05 3.35 -5.06
CA SER A 86 6.49 4.32 -6.08
C SER A 86 5.92 4.06 -7.47
N THR A 87 4.66 3.67 -7.56
CA THR A 87 3.82 4.04 -8.72
C THR A 87 3.00 5.26 -8.34
N SER A 88 3.70 6.39 -8.16
CA SER A 88 3.06 7.67 -8.42
C SER A 88 2.55 7.60 -9.84
N LEU A 89 1.23 7.54 -10.02
CA LEU A 89 0.60 7.93 -11.27
C LEU A 89 1.03 9.38 -11.52
N GLN A 90 2.17 9.55 -12.21
CA GLN A 90 2.40 10.75 -12.98
C GLN A 90 1.26 10.78 -13.98
N HIS A 91 0.17 11.46 -13.62
CA HIS A 91 -0.68 12.08 -14.59
C HIS A 91 0.24 13.03 -15.34
N THR A 92 0.82 12.52 -16.43
CA THR A 92 1.43 13.34 -17.45
C THR A 92 0.27 14.09 -18.09
N ILE A 93 -0.17 15.17 -17.45
CA ILE A 93 -0.99 16.21 -18.08
C ILE A 93 -0.04 16.95 -19.02
N LEU A 94 0.44 16.24 -20.04
CA LEU A 94 1.00 16.85 -21.23
C LEU A 94 -0.20 17.25 -22.08
N SER A 95 -0.26 18.53 -22.46
CA SER A 95 -1.08 19.09 -23.54
C SER A 95 -2.42 19.74 -23.17
N PHE A 96 -2.41 20.74 -22.28
CA PHE A 96 -3.38 21.86 -22.37
C PHE A 96 -2.71 23.24 -22.39
N LEU A 97 -1.46 23.31 -22.87
CA LEU A 97 -0.81 24.55 -23.28
C LEU A 97 -0.47 24.48 -24.77
N LEU A 98 -1.50 24.57 -25.60
CA LEU A 98 -1.40 25.19 -26.92
C LEU A 98 -2.10 26.56 -26.86
N PRO A 99 -1.52 27.58 -26.18
CA PRO A 99 -2.03 28.92 -26.35
C PRO A 99 -1.57 29.46 -27.71
N ALA A 100 -2.53 29.98 -28.47
CA ALA A 100 -2.36 31.15 -29.34
C ALA A 100 -1.50 31.10 -30.62
N PHE A 101 -0.85 29.99 -31.01
CA PHE A 101 -0.13 29.97 -32.31
C PHE A 101 -1.04 29.68 -33.52
N ALA A 102 -2.17 28.99 -33.35
CA ALA A 102 -3.09 28.72 -34.46
C ALA A 102 -3.98 29.92 -34.85
N ILE A 103 -4.19 30.88 -33.94
CA ILE A 103 -5.07 32.04 -34.20
C ILE A 103 -4.34 33.14 -35.00
N VAL A 104 -3.00 33.22 -34.91
CA VAL A 104 -2.23 34.24 -35.63
C VAL A 104 -2.23 33.99 -37.14
N ILE A 105 -2.13 32.72 -37.59
CA ILE A 105 -2.05 32.38 -39.03
C ILE A 105 -3.36 32.70 -39.77
N SER A 106 -4.53 32.48 -39.15
CA SER A 106 -5.82 32.82 -39.78
C SER A 106 -6.00 34.32 -40.00
N LYS A 107 -5.53 35.19 -39.09
CA LYS A 107 -5.70 36.64 -39.23
C LYS A 107 -4.76 37.29 -40.26
N THR A 108 -3.60 36.68 -40.54
CA THR A 108 -2.66 37.21 -41.55
C THR A 108 -3.02 36.83 -42.97
N LEU A 109 -3.62 35.66 -43.21
CA LEU A 109 -3.98 35.22 -44.58
C LEU A 109 -5.23 35.91 -45.15
N THR A 110 -6.19 36.35 -44.31
CA THR A 110 -7.37 37.09 -44.81
C THR A 110 -7.07 38.56 -45.14
N LYS A 111 -5.90 39.10 -44.75
CA LYS A 111 -5.51 40.47 -45.10
C LYS A 111 -4.75 40.54 -46.43
N TYR A 112 -4.41 39.41 -47.03
CA TYR A 112 -3.56 39.34 -48.23
C TYR A 112 -4.23 38.68 -49.44
N HIS A 113 -5.56 38.53 -49.43
CA HIS A 113 -6.32 38.04 -50.58
C HIS A 113 -7.60 38.84 -50.78
#